data_AF-A0A1F4QPM8-F1
#
_entry.id   AF-A0A1F4QPM8-F1
#
_cell.length_a   1.000
_cell.length_b   1.000
_cell.length_c   1.000
_cell.angle_alpha   90.00
_cell.angle_beta   90.00
_cell.angle_gamma   90.00
#
_symmetry.space_group_name_H-M   'P 1'
#
loop_
_entity.id
_entity.type
_entity.pdbx_description
1 polymer ?
#
loop_
_entity_poly.entity_id
_entity_poly.type
_entity_poly.pdbx_seq_one_letter_code
_entity_poly.pdbx_strand_id
1 'polypeptide(L)'
;MNKLLLYSLYAIIVCSIVGCGKKRIDIDFQQHEARFADIPIPFQITPLRGSTSPQSCAFILTENQSDCVHFYKLEMERMGWKLISEFQGFEAVLIFEKLQRICNISIRPTRQDKDESVQVVIIQMNKLN
;
A
#
# COMPACT_ATOMS: atom_id res chain seq x y z
N MET A 1 37.69 -53.51 11.94
CA MET A 1 37.38 -52.06 12.02
C MET A 1 36.13 -51.77 11.20
N ASN A 2 35.06 -51.37 11.88
CA ASN A 2 33.69 -51.39 11.34
C ASN A 2 33.45 -50.25 10.35
N LYS A 3 33.29 -50.62 9.07
CA LYS A 3 32.89 -49.70 7.99
C LYS A 3 31.63 -48.89 8.34
N LEU A 4 30.74 -49.46 9.17
CA LEU A 4 29.53 -48.82 9.68
C LEU A 4 29.79 -47.52 10.46
N LEU A 5 30.85 -47.47 11.28
CA LEU A 5 31.22 -46.28 12.05
C LEU A 5 31.78 -45.16 11.17
N LEU A 6 32.43 -45.52 10.07
CA LEU A 6 32.98 -44.56 9.11
C LEU A 6 31.85 -43.85 8.34
N TYR A 7 30.82 -44.59 7.95
CA TYR A 7 29.64 -44.03 7.26
C TYR A 7 28.80 -43.13 8.18
N SER A 8 28.65 -43.49 9.46
CA SER A 8 27.92 -42.63 10.41
C SER A 8 28.64 -41.31 10.68
N LEU A 9 29.98 -41.33 10.78
CA LEU A 9 30.77 -40.11 10.92
C LEU A 9 30.69 -39.21 9.69
N TYR A 10 30.75 -39.79 8.48
CA TYR A 10 30.58 -39.04 7.24
C TYR A 10 29.20 -38.38 7.12
N ALA A 11 28.13 -39.08 7.52
CA ALA A 11 26.78 -38.54 7.49
C ALA A 11 26.60 -37.32 8.41
N ILE A 12 27.19 -37.35 9.61
CA ILE A 12 27.13 -36.22 10.57
C ILE A 12 27.89 -35.00 10.05
N ILE A 13 29.05 -35.20 9.42
CA ILE A 13 29.85 -34.12 8.83
C ILE A 13 29.10 -33.46 7.67
N VAL A 14 28.46 -34.25 6.79
CA VAL A 14 27.68 -33.71 5.67
C VAL A 14 26.43 -32.95 6.15
N CYS A 15 25.73 -33.44 7.18
CA CYS A 15 24.56 -32.74 7.74
C CYS A 15 24.91 -31.41 8.41
N SER A 16 26.12 -31.26 8.94
CA SER A 16 26.55 -30.04 9.64
C SER A 16 26.89 -28.89 8.67
N ILE A 17 27.25 -29.20 7.43
CA ILE A 17 27.61 -28.20 6.40
C ILE A 17 26.35 -27.62 5.71
N VAL A 18 25.22 -28.36 5.73
CA VAL A 18 23.91 -27.90 5.22
C VAL A 18 23.11 -27.15 6.30
N GLY A 19 23.77 -26.70 7.37
CA GLY A 19 23.27 -25.64 8.24
C GLY A 19 23.19 -24.33 7.46
N CYS A 20 22.19 -24.25 6.57
CA CYS A 20 21.87 -23.08 5.77
C CYS A 20 21.57 -21.95 6.76
N GLY A 21 22.58 -21.12 7.02
CA GLY A 21 22.41 -19.89 7.76
C GLY A 21 21.36 -19.07 7.04
N LYS A 22 20.13 -19.08 7.58
CA LYS A 22 19.14 -18.04 7.31
C LYS A 22 19.78 -16.75 7.80
N LYS A 23 20.54 -16.08 6.92
CA LYS A 23 20.94 -14.69 7.13
C LYS A 23 19.64 -13.94 7.32
N ARG A 24 19.35 -13.57 8.58
CA ARG A 24 18.33 -12.57 8.86
C ARG A 24 18.81 -11.32 8.13
N ILE A 25 18.14 -10.99 7.06
CA ILE A 25 18.26 -9.67 6.46
C ILE A 25 17.58 -8.78 7.50
N ASP A 26 18.39 -8.09 8.31
CA ASP A 26 17.90 -6.95 9.08
C ASP A 26 17.51 -5.91 8.05
N ILE A 27 16.22 -5.92 7.68
CA ILE A 27 15.61 -4.83 6.96
C ILE A 27 15.62 -3.69 7.97
N ASP A 28 16.53 -2.74 7.77
CA ASP A 28 16.52 -1.46 8.47
C ASP A 28 15.20 -0.78 8.09
N PHE A 29 14.15 -1.02 8.89
CA PHE A 29 12.88 -0.31 8.81
C PHE A 29 13.12 1.11 9.34
N GLN A 30 13.93 1.88 8.61
CA GLN A 30 13.92 3.32 8.76
C GLN A 30 12.47 3.74 8.54
N GLN A 31 11.84 4.29 9.58
CA GLN A 31 10.48 4.79 9.55
C GLN A 31 10.42 5.95 8.54
N HIS A 32 10.23 5.60 7.27
CA HIS A 32 10.01 6.57 6.21
C HIS A 32 8.55 6.99 6.29
N GLU A 33 8.33 8.27 6.55
CA GLU A 33 7.02 8.90 6.41
C GLU A 33 6.45 8.57 5.02
N ALA A 34 5.18 8.17 4.96
CA ALA A 34 4.53 7.87 3.69
C ALA A 34 4.67 9.09 2.78
N ARG A 35 5.33 8.90 1.64
CA ARG A 35 5.42 9.93 0.62
C ARG A 35 4.24 9.75 -0.32
N PHE A 36 3.81 10.81 -1.01
CA PHE A 36 2.81 10.67 -2.08
C PHE A 36 3.22 9.65 -3.16
N ALA A 37 4.53 9.37 -3.30
CA ALA A 37 5.04 8.31 -4.16
C ALA A 37 4.57 6.90 -3.77
N ASP A 38 4.11 6.69 -2.53
CA ASP A 38 3.59 5.40 -2.04
C ASP A 38 2.11 5.18 -2.37
N ILE A 39 1.47 6.13 -3.07
CA ILE A 39 0.03 6.11 -3.38
C ILE A 39 -0.14 6.15 -4.90
N PRO A 40 -0.96 5.26 -5.47
CA PRO A 40 -1.23 5.28 -6.90
C PRO A 40 -2.03 6.55 -7.23
N ILE A 41 -1.53 7.33 -8.20
CA ILE A 41 -2.24 8.48 -8.75
C ILE A 41 -2.69 8.09 -10.17
N PRO A 42 -3.99 8.12 -10.48
CA PRO A 42 -4.47 7.82 -11.82
C PRO A 42 -3.92 8.81 -12.86
N PHE A 43 -3.91 8.40 -14.12
CA PHE A 43 -3.57 9.28 -15.22
C PHE A 43 -4.68 10.33 -15.45
N GLN A 44 -4.34 11.44 -16.11
CA GLN A 44 -5.28 12.51 -16.48
C GLN A 44 -5.97 13.24 -15.31
N ILE A 45 -5.29 13.33 -14.16
CA ILE A 45 -5.78 14.12 -13.03
C ILE A 45 -5.65 15.62 -13.26
N THR A 46 -6.61 16.38 -12.73
CA THR A 46 -6.47 17.83 -12.57
C THR A 46 -6.25 18.17 -11.09
N PRO A 47 -5.07 18.65 -10.67
CA PRO A 47 -4.81 18.95 -9.27
C PRO A 47 -5.73 20.08 -8.79
N LEU A 48 -6.29 19.92 -7.59
CA LEU A 48 -7.10 20.97 -6.97
C LEU A 48 -6.15 22.02 -6.39
N ARG A 49 -6.27 23.27 -6.84
CA ARG A 49 -5.37 24.35 -6.41
C ARG A 49 -5.55 24.64 -4.92
N GLY A 50 -4.45 24.70 -4.17
CA GLY A 50 -4.45 25.07 -2.75
C GLY A 50 -4.80 23.94 -1.77
N SER A 51 -4.99 22.70 -2.24
CA SER A 51 -5.33 21.54 -1.38
C SER A 51 -4.14 20.59 -1.14
N THR A 52 -2.95 20.94 -1.61
CA THR A 52 -1.73 20.15 -1.42
C THR A 52 -0.99 20.59 -0.16
N SER A 53 -0.91 19.69 0.81
CA SER A 53 -0.01 19.77 1.96
C SER A 53 0.96 18.57 1.91
N PRO A 54 2.00 18.51 2.75
CA PRO A 54 2.87 17.35 2.84
C PRO A 54 2.14 16.03 3.16
N GLN A 55 0.96 16.12 3.79
CA GLN A 55 0.19 14.97 4.29
C GLN A 55 -1.15 14.79 3.57
N SER A 56 -1.53 15.73 2.70
CA SER A 56 -2.79 15.65 1.95
C SER A 56 -2.66 16.16 0.53
N CYS A 57 -3.30 15.50 -0.42
CA CYS A 57 -3.49 16.04 -1.76
C CYS A 57 -4.94 15.88 -2.19
N ALA A 58 -5.39 16.74 -3.10
CA ALA A 58 -6.67 16.53 -3.75
C ALA A 58 -6.57 16.84 -5.24
N PHE A 59 -7.34 16.10 -6.02
CA PHE A 59 -7.39 16.25 -7.47
C PHE A 59 -8.76 15.81 -7.99
N ILE A 60 -9.02 16.19 -9.23
CA ILE A 60 -10.23 15.92 -9.96
C ILE A 60 -9.95 14.84 -11.00
N LEU A 61 -10.87 13.88 -11.10
CA LEU A 61 -10.91 12.81 -12.10
C LEU A 61 -12.23 12.88 -12.86
N THR A 62 -12.22 12.49 -14.13
CA THR A 62 -13.41 12.35 -14.99
C THR A 62 -13.88 10.90 -15.09
N GLU A 63 -13.72 10.14 -14.00
CA GLU A 63 -14.10 8.73 -13.91
C GLU A 63 -15.28 8.58 -12.95
N ASN A 64 -16.10 7.55 -13.11
CA ASN A 64 -17.18 7.32 -12.15
C ASN A 64 -16.64 6.92 -10.76
N GLN A 65 -17.45 7.10 -9.71
CA GLN A 65 -17.04 6.81 -8.34
C GLN A 65 -16.67 5.32 -8.15
N SER A 66 -17.41 4.39 -8.75
CA SER A 66 -17.16 2.95 -8.62
C SER A 66 -15.81 2.52 -9.21
N ASP A 67 -15.41 3.10 -10.33
CA ASP A 67 -14.17 2.79 -11.03
C ASP A 67 -12.99 3.40 -10.27
N CYS A 68 -13.16 4.60 -9.71
CA CYS A 68 -12.19 5.19 -8.79
C CYS A 68 -11.97 4.27 -7.56
N VAL A 69 -13.06 3.82 -6.93
CA VAL A 69 -12.98 2.90 -5.78
C VAL A 69 -12.29 1.60 -6.17
N HIS A 70 -12.65 1.01 -7.31
CA HIS A 70 -12.07 -0.23 -7.79
C HIS A 70 -10.56 -0.08 -8.07
N PHE A 71 -10.18 1.00 -8.77
CA PHE A 71 -8.79 1.35 -9.03
C PHE A 71 -7.99 1.42 -7.73
N TYR A 72 -8.47 2.18 -6.73
CA TYR A 72 -7.74 2.35 -5.48
C TYR A 72 -7.62 1.06 -4.70
N LYS A 73 -8.67 0.22 -4.65
CA LYS A 73 -8.59 -1.07 -3.97
C LYS A 73 -7.50 -1.96 -4.59
N LEU A 74 -7.48 -2.07 -5.92
CA LEU A 74 -6.50 -2.89 -6.64
C LEU A 74 -5.07 -2.35 -6.51
N GLU A 75 -4.86 -1.08 -6.81
CA GLU A 75 -3.51 -0.51 -6.87
C GLU A 75 -2.89 -0.34 -5.48
N MET A 76 -3.69 0.00 -4.47
CA MET A 76 -3.21 0.05 -3.09
C MET A 76 -2.78 -1.35 -2.61
N GLU A 77 -3.59 -2.38 -2.87
CA GLU A 77 -3.25 -3.77 -2.55
C GLU A 77 -1.97 -4.22 -3.27
N ARG A 78 -1.83 -3.90 -4.56
CA ARG A 78 -0.63 -4.17 -5.36
C ARG A 78 0.63 -3.51 -4.77
N MET A 79 0.48 -2.33 -4.18
CA MET A 79 1.55 -1.60 -3.50
C MET A 79 1.75 -2.04 -2.03
N GLY A 80 1.04 -3.09 -1.57
CA GLY A 80 1.18 -3.66 -0.22
C GLY A 80 0.43 -2.90 0.88
N TRP A 81 -0.57 -2.10 0.52
CA TRP A 81 -1.52 -1.53 1.47
C TRP A 81 -2.67 -2.50 1.73
N LYS A 82 -3.11 -2.57 2.97
CA LYS A 82 -4.25 -3.40 3.39
C LYS A 82 -5.47 -2.52 3.61
N LEU A 83 -6.59 -2.81 2.95
CA LEU A 83 -7.86 -2.16 3.24
C LEU A 83 -8.35 -2.56 4.64
N ILE A 84 -8.58 -1.58 5.50
CA ILE A 84 -9.09 -1.79 6.87
C ILE A 84 -10.55 -1.37 7.04
N SER A 85 -11.02 -0.40 6.25
CA SER A 85 -12.41 0.06 6.31
C SER A 85 -12.84 0.69 4.98
N GLU A 86 -14.13 0.57 4.68
CA GLU A 86 -14.75 1.10 3.48
C GLU A 86 -16.14 1.61 3.84
N PHE A 87 -16.46 2.82 3.39
CA PHE A 87 -17.79 3.41 3.47
C PHE A 87 -18.22 3.79 2.06
N GLN A 88 -19.40 3.35 1.66
CA GLN A 88 -20.01 3.72 0.37
C GLN A 88 -21.28 4.51 0.64
N GLY A 89 -21.36 5.72 0.10
CA GLY A 89 -22.51 6.61 0.23
C GLY A 89 -22.43 7.68 -0.85
N PHE A 90 -22.84 8.92 -0.54
CA PHE A 90 -22.58 10.04 -1.43
C PHE A 90 -21.07 10.25 -1.66
N GLU A 91 -20.28 10.07 -0.61
CA GLU A 91 -18.83 10.03 -0.65
C GLU A 91 -18.39 8.60 -0.36
N ALA A 92 -17.48 8.07 -1.18
CA ALA A 92 -16.82 6.80 -0.89
C ALA A 92 -15.53 7.09 -0.11
N VAL A 93 -15.35 6.40 1.00
CA VAL A 93 -14.19 6.57 1.89
C VAL A 93 -13.50 5.21 2.04
N LEU A 94 -12.23 5.14 1.67
CA LEU A 94 -11.40 3.95 1.77
C LEU A 94 -10.26 4.21 2.74
N ILE A 95 -10.13 3.37 3.75
CA ILE A 95 -9.08 3.47 4.77
C ILE A 95 -8.14 2.29 4.60
N PHE A 96 -6.87 2.58 4.40
CA PHE A 96 -5.80 1.61 4.19
C PHE A 96 -4.72 1.70 5.27
N GLU A 97 -4.05 0.58 5.53
CA GLU A 97 -2.92 0.47 6.45
C GLU A 97 -1.69 -0.13 5.75
N LYS A 98 -0.49 0.41 6.02
CA LYS A 98 0.79 -0.17 5.59
C LYS A 98 1.93 0.17 6.55
N LEU A 99 2.46 -0.83 7.25
CA LEU A 99 3.63 -0.72 8.14
C LEU A 99 3.52 0.50 9.09
N GLN A 100 2.50 0.52 9.95
CA GLN A 100 2.23 1.62 10.92
C GLN A 100 1.80 2.96 10.30
N ARG A 101 1.33 2.96 9.05
CA ARG A 101 0.85 4.16 8.35
C ARG A 101 -0.59 3.95 7.94
N ILE A 102 -1.41 4.99 8.08
CA ILE A 102 -2.80 4.99 7.62
C ILE A 102 -2.94 5.97 6.46
N CYS A 103 -3.61 5.51 5.40
CA CYS A 103 -4.01 6.32 4.27
C CYS A 103 -5.54 6.34 4.19
N ASN A 104 -6.11 7.53 4.10
CA ASN A 104 -7.52 7.72 3.81
C ASN A 104 -7.68 8.27 2.38
N ILE A 105 -8.56 7.66 1.60
CA ILE A 105 -8.93 8.09 0.26
C ILE A 105 -10.42 8.37 0.26
N SER A 106 -10.77 9.63 0.11
CA SER A 106 -12.14 10.12 -0.02
C SER A 106 -12.43 10.44 -1.49
N ILE A 107 -13.52 9.92 -2.03
CA ILE A 107 -13.93 10.07 -3.43
C ILE A 107 -15.35 10.64 -3.42
N ARG A 108 -15.47 11.90 -3.82
CA ARG A 108 -16.73 12.67 -3.77
C ARG A 108 -17.14 13.11 -5.18
N PRO A 109 -18.42 12.95 -5.56
CA PRO A 109 -18.91 13.49 -6.82
C PRO A 109 -18.91 15.03 -6.77
N THR A 110 -18.49 15.64 -7.88
CA THR A 110 -18.44 17.09 -8.04
C THR A 110 -19.82 17.58 -8.48
N ARG A 111 -20.39 18.54 -7.74
CA ARG A 111 -21.69 19.16 -8.07
C ARG A 111 -21.66 20.13 -9.26
N GLN A 112 -20.64 20.09 -10.12
CA GLN A 112 -20.61 21.00 -11.27
C GLN A 112 -21.58 20.52 -12.34
N ASP A 113 -22.79 21.09 -12.27
CA ASP A 113 -24.03 21.10 -13.07
C ASP A 113 -24.17 20.41 -14.44
N LYS A 114 -23.20 19.69 -15.03
CA LYS A 114 -23.41 18.99 -16.32
C LYS A 114 -22.75 17.62 -16.48
N ASP A 115 -21.78 17.23 -15.66
CA ASP A 115 -21.12 15.92 -15.78
C ASP A 115 -21.08 15.18 -14.44
N GLU A 116 -21.94 14.16 -14.30
CA GLU A 116 -21.99 13.26 -13.13
C GLU A 116 -20.71 12.42 -12.96
N SER A 117 -19.85 12.41 -13.98
CA SER A 117 -18.62 11.61 -14.07
C SER A 117 -17.42 12.27 -13.41
N VAL A 118 -17.56 13.45 -12.78
CA VAL A 118 -16.41 14.17 -12.21
C VAL A 118 -16.29 13.92 -10.71
N GLN A 119 -15.17 13.35 -10.27
CA GLN A 119 -14.91 13.01 -8.87
C GLN A 119 -13.75 13.84 -8.32
N VAL A 120 -13.92 14.36 -7.11
CA VAL A 120 -12.83 14.89 -6.31
C VAL A 120 -12.30 13.76 -5.45
N VAL A 121 -11.02 13.45 -5.61
CA VAL A 121 -10.30 12.52 -4.75
C VAL A 121 -9.46 13.32 -3.77
N ILE A 122 -9.63 13.04 -2.49
CA ILE A 122 -8.85 13.61 -1.39
C ILE A 122 -8.09 12.48 -0.73
N ILE A 123 -6.78 12.61 -0.67
CA ILE A 123 -5.89 11.63 -0.06
C ILE A 123 -5.27 12.25 1.18
N GLN A 124 -5.34 11.54 2.31
CA GLN A 124 -4.79 11.99 3.58
C GLN A 124 -3.96 10.89 4.23
N MET A 125 -2.76 11.25 4.68
CA MET A 125 -1.81 10.37 5.33
C MET A 125 -1.67 10.69 6.81
N ASN A 126 -1.84 9.68 7.65
CA ASN A 126 -1.70 9.78 9.10
C ASN A 126 -0.65 8.78 9.61
N LYS A 127 0.18 9.24 10.56
CA LYS A 127 1.05 8.36 11.35
C LYS A 127 0.23 7.74 12.48
N LEU A 128 0.40 6.44 12.72
CA LEU A 128 -0.08 5.80 13.94
C LEU A 128 0.87 6.18 15.07
N ASN A 129 0.34 6.84 16.11
CA ASN A 129 1.07 7.19 17.33
C ASN A 129 1.35 5.96 18.20
#